data_AF-A0A7S4B670-F1
#
_entry.id   AF-A0A7S4B670-F1
#
_cell.length_a   1.000
_cell.length_b   1.000
_cell.length_c   1.000
_cell.angle_alpha   90.00
_cell.angle_beta   90.00
_cell.angle_gamma   90.00
#
_symmetry.space_group_name_H-M   'P 1'
#
loop_
_entity.id
_entity.type
_entity.pdbx_description
1 polymer ?
#
loop_
_entity_poly.entity_id
_entity_poly.type
_entity_poly.pdbx_seq_one_letter_code
_entity_poly.pdbx_strand_id
1 'polypeptide(L)'
;TATLEVVQKVCDKAAKEFAIEKALNDMAAAWEGIQFEVLPYRATGTAVIKVSDEINSLLDDHIVLSQQFTFSPYKEPFEERITDWDRKLRLVQEVISEWLGCQRNWMYLQPIFDSDDINRQLPAEGKRFSSVDRLWRKTLERVQKAPDVLAFCDDAALLEQWSKSNNELERVQKNLADYLETKRAAFARFYFLSNDELISILSQTKDPNAVQPHLRKCFEAVHAITMK
;
A
#
# COMPACT_ATOMS: atom_id res chain seq x y z
N THR A 1 2.22 61.19 9.70
CA THR A 1 2.67 60.17 10.66
C THR A 1 1.65 59.05 10.78
N ALA A 2 0.37 59.31 11.07
CA ALA A 2 -0.68 58.27 11.07
C ALA A 2 -0.91 57.57 9.72
N THR A 3 -0.84 58.31 8.59
CA THR A 3 -1.04 57.73 7.25
C THR A 3 0.07 56.76 6.85
N LEU A 4 1.30 56.99 7.33
CA LEU A 4 2.45 56.12 7.03
C LEU A 4 2.31 54.76 7.72
N GLU A 5 1.82 54.76 8.97
CA GLU A 5 1.56 53.52 9.72
C GLU A 5 0.44 52.68 9.10
N VAL A 6 -0.61 53.33 8.58
CA VAL A 6 -1.70 52.63 7.87
C VAL A 6 -1.18 51.98 6.59
N VAL A 7 -0.39 52.71 5.79
CA VAL A 7 0.23 52.18 4.58
C VAL A 7 1.17 51.02 4.91
N GLN A 8 2.01 51.16 5.94
CA GLN A 8 2.90 50.08 6.37
C GLN A 8 2.14 48.81 6.74
N LYS A 9 1.06 48.92 7.53
CA LYS A 9 0.22 47.76 7.91
C LYS A 9 -0.39 47.06 6.69
N VAL A 10 -0.86 47.83 5.71
CA VAL A 10 -1.43 47.27 4.47
C VAL A 10 -0.35 46.59 3.65
N CYS A 11 0.84 47.20 3.51
CA CYS A 11 1.98 46.60 2.82
C CYS A 11 2.44 45.30 3.50
N ASP A 12 2.52 45.29 4.82
CA ASP A 12 2.93 44.10 5.59
C ASP A 12 1.91 42.97 5.43
N LYS A 13 0.60 43.28 5.49
CA LYS A 13 -0.47 42.31 5.22
C LYS A 13 -0.36 41.73 3.80
N ALA A 14 -0.25 42.60 2.79
CA ALA A 14 -0.14 42.19 1.39
C ALA A 14 1.11 41.33 1.13
N ALA A 15 2.24 41.65 1.76
CA ALA A 15 3.47 40.85 1.65
C ALA A 15 3.29 39.44 2.24
N LYS A 16 2.55 39.32 3.36
CA LYS A 16 2.26 38.02 4.00
C LYS A 16 1.26 37.19 3.21
N GLU A 17 0.23 37.81 2.64
CA GLU A 17 -0.74 37.17 1.74
C GLU A 17 -0.05 36.65 0.48
N PHE A 18 0.79 37.48 -0.15
CA PHE A 18 1.56 37.07 -1.33
C PHE A 18 2.50 35.89 -1.04
N ALA A 19 3.09 35.82 0.16
CA ALA A 19 3.93 34.68 0.54
C ALA A 19 3.14 33.36 0.59
N ILE A 20 1.90 33.39 1.08
CA ILE A 20 1.00 32.22 1.10
C ILE A 20 0.62 31.83 -0.33
N GLU A 21 0.21 32.80 -1.14
CA GLU A 21 -0.18 32.56 -2.53
C GLU A 21 0.96 31.93 -3.33
N LYS A 22 2.17 32.51 -3.21
CA LYS A 22 3.37 32.01 -3.87
C LYS A 22 3.66 30.58 -3.43
N ALA A 23 3.64 30.30 -2.13
CA ALA A 23 3.90 28.96 -1.64
C ALA A 23 2.86 27.94 -2.14
N LEU A 24 1.57 28.29 -2.18
CA LEU A 24 0.54 27.40 -2.73
C LEU A 24 0.74 27.15 -4.24
N ASN A 25 1.23 28.14 -4.99
CA ASN A 25 1.56 27.97 -6.41
C ASN A 25 2.80 27.07 -6.59
N ASP A 26 3.85 27.31 -5.80
CA ASP A 26 5.08 26.51 -5.83
C ASP A 26 4.78 25.04 -5.45
N MET A 27 3.92 24.82 -4.46
CA MET A 27 3.46 23.47 -4.08
C MET A 27 2.73 22.79 -5.24
N ALA A 28 1.77 23.47 -5.88
CA ALA A 28 1.05 22.90 -7.01
C ALA A 28 1.97 22.56 -8.19
N ALA A 29 2.92 23.44 -8.50
CA ALA A 29 3.91 23.23 -9.55
C ALA A 29 4.86 22.06 -9.24
N ALA A 30 5.24 21.86 -7.99
CA ALA A 30 6.10 20.74 -7.58
C ALA A 30 5.43 19.38 -7.78
N TRP A 31 4.10 19.32 -7.84
CA TRP A 31 3.35 18.10 -8.13
C TRP A 31 3.15 17.83 -9.63
N GLU A 32 3.42 18.81 -10.50
CA GLU A 32 3.30 18.62 -11.94
C GLU A 32 4.29 17.57 -12.44
N GLY A 33 3.77 16.55 -13.12
CA GLY A 33 4.61 15.49 -13.69
C GLY A 33 5.02 14.41 -12.69
N ILE A 34 4.55 14.44 -11.44
CA ILE A 34 4.76 13.34 -10.50
C ILE A 34 3.84 12.17 -10.87
N GLN A 35 4.45 11.04 -11.22
CA GLN A 35 3.77 9.87 -11.74
C GLN A 35 4.13 8.61 -10.96
N PHE A 36 3.17 7.70 -10.83
CA PHE A 36 3.42 6.35 -10.33
C PHE A 36 4.31 5.55 -11.28
N GLU A 37 5.32 4.90 -10.72
CA GLU A 37 6.11 3.91 -11.44
C GLU A 37 5.43 2.53 -11.31
N VAL A 38 5.09 1.92 -12.43
CA VAL A 38 4.43 0.60 -12.47
C VAL A 38 5.42 -0.45 -12.98
N LEU A 39 5.77 -1.41 -12.12
CA LEU A 39 6.80 -2.40 -12.38
C LEU A 39 6.20 -3.80 -12.52
N PRO A 40 6.62 -4.60 -13.52
CA PRO A 40 6.19 -5.99 -13.65
C PRO A 40 6.49 -6.81 -12.38
N TYR A 41 5.54 -7.63 -11.94
CA TYR A 41 5.71 -8.50 -10.78
C TYR A 41 5.80 -9.97 -11.18
N ARG A 42 7.03 -10.49 -11.20
CA ARG A 42 7.34 -11.90 -11.54
C ARG A 42 6.67 -12.31 -12.88
N ALA A 43 6.44 -13.60 -13.08
CA ALA A 43 5.72 -14.14 -14.23
C ALA A 43 4.18 -14.24 -13.98
N THR A 44 3.61 -13.34 -13.18
CA THR A 44 2.18 -13.40 -12.78
C THR A 44 1.23 -12.71 -13.77
N GLY A 45 1.78 -12.05 -14.78
CA GLY A 45 1.03 -11.23 -15.73
C GLY A 45 0.42 -9.97 -15.11
N THR A 46 0.89 -9.53 -13.94
CA THR A 46 0.49 -8.25 -13.32
C THR A 46 1.73 -7.43 -12.92
N ALA A 47 1.48 -6.25 -12.35
CA ALA A 47 2.48 -5.31 -11.90
C ALA A 47 2.30 -4.94 -10.41
N VAL A 48 3.22 -4.13 -9.91
CA VAL A 48 3.19 -3.46 -8.61
C VAL A 48 3.52 -2.00 -8.81
N ILE A 49 3.02 -1.14 -7.93
CA ILE A 49 3.43 0.26 -7.89
C ILE A 49 4.72 0.39 -7.07
N LYS A 50 5.58 1.31 -7.50
CA LYS A 50 6.71 1.81 -6.74
C LYS A 50 6.47 3.28 -6.46
N VAL A 51 6.41 3.60 -5.17
CA VAL A 51 6.35 4.97 -4.68
C VAL A 51 7.74 5.30 -4.17
N SER A 52 8.34 6.36 -4.71
CA SER A 52 9.68 6.77 -4.32
C SER A 52 9.66 7.54 -3.00
N ASP A 53 10.79 7.54 -2.30
CA ASP A 53 10.91 8.28 -1.02
C ASP A 53 10.71 9.79 -1.23
N GLU A 54 11.01 10.31 -2.42
CA GLU A 54 10.76 11.70 -2.79
C GLU A 54 9.26 12.04 -2.80
N ILE A 55 8.39 11.14 -3.27
CA ILE A 55 6.94 11.35 -3.26
C ILE A 55 6.43 11.44 -1.82
N ASN A 56 6.91 10.54 -0.95
CA ASN A 56 6.53 10.53 0.47
C ASN A 56 7.03 11.79 1.19
N SER A 57 8.29 12.17 0.99
CA SER A 57 8.85 13.39 1.56
C SER A 57 8.08 14.63 1.12
N LEU A 58 7.73 14.72 -0.17
CA LEU A 58 6.96 15.84 -0.71
C LEU A 58 5.55 15.91 -0.12
N LEU A 59 4.88 14.77 0.10
CA LEU A 59 3.58 14.72 0.78
C LEU A 59 3.68 15.28 2.19
N ASP A 60 4.63 14.76 2.98
CA ASP A 60 4.78 15.13 4.38
C ASP A 60 5.10 16.62 4.52
N ASP A 61 6.05 17.12 3.72
CA ASP A 61 6.43 18.54 3.71
C ASP A 61 5.25 19.44 3.33
N HIS A 62 4.50 19.08 2.28
CA HIS A 62 3.38 19.87 1.81
C HIS A 62 2.15 19.80 2.73
N ILE A 63 1.92 18.69 3.43
CA ILE A 63 0.88 18.57 4.46
C ILE A 63 1.22 19.48 5.65
N VAL A 64 2.48 19.44 6.12
CA VAL A 64 2.93 20.32 7.21
C VAL A 64 2.83 21.79 6.83
N LEU A 65 3.24 22.15 5.61
CA LEU A 65 3.15 23.52 5.12
C LEU A 65 1.69 24.01 4.98
N SER A 66 0.81 23.16 4.46
CA SER A 66 -0.64 23.46 4.37
C SER A 66 -1.24 23.70 5.75
N GLN A 67 -0.87 22.87 6.72
CA GLN A 67 -1.31 23.01 8.11
C GLN A 67 -0.80 24.32 8.75
N GLN A 68 0.42 24.76 8.44
CA GLN A 68 0.93 26.06 8.89
C GLN A 68 0.09 27.22 8.34
N PHE A 69 -0.33 27.16 7.07
CA PHE A 69 -1.19 28.20 6.49
C PHE A 69 -2.57 28.27 7.14
N THR A 70 -3.13 27.13 7.56
CA THR A 70 -4.41 27.09 8.30
C THR A 70 -4.38 27.86 9.62
N PHE A 71 -3.20 28.00 10.25
CA PHE A 71 -3.00 28.80 11.46
C PHE A 71 -2.55 30.25 11.20
N SER A 72 -2.31 30.63 9.94
CA SER A 72 -1.87 31.98 9.60
C SER A 72 -3.00 32.99 9.78
N PRO A 73 -2.76 34.17 10.40
CA PRO A 73 -3.75 35.24 10.47
C PRO A 73 -4.02 35.92 9.12
N TYR A 74 -3.23 35.59 8.08
CA TYR A 74 -3.34 36.15 6.74
C TYR A 74 -3.95 35.17 5.73
N LYS A 75 -4.56 34.07 6.20
CA LYS A 75 -5.11 33.02 5.33
C LYS A 75 -6.44 33.36 4.66
N GLU A 76 -7.16 34.36 5.17
CA GLU A 76 -8.56 34.66 4.81
C GLU A 76 -8.81 34.66 3.28
N PRO A 77 -7.96 35.27 2.43
CA PRO A 77 -8.19 35.27 0.97
C PRO A 77 -8.01 33.89 0.31
N PHE A 78 -7.34 32.95 0.97
CA PHE A 78 -6.93 31.65 0.44
C PHE A 78 -7.49 30.47 1.24
N GLU A 79 -8.40 30.70 2.19
CA GLU A 79 -8.82 29.69 3.16
C GLU A 79 -9.45 28.45 2.49
N GLU A 80 -10.30 28.65 1.49
CA GLU A 80 -10.87 27.56 0.70
C GLU A 80 -9.76 26.76 -0.02
N ARG A 81 -8.85 27.46 -0.70
CA ARG A 81 -7.73 26.84 -1.43
C ARG A 81 -6.81 26.04 -0.51
N ILE A 82 -6.49 26.57 0.68
CA ILE A 82 -5.66 25.87 1.68
C ILE A 82 -6.38 24.61 2.17
N THR A 83 -7.67 24.73 2.47
CA THR A 83 -8.48 23.62 3.00
C THR A 83 -8.62 22.49 1.97
N ASP A 84 -8.91 22.83 0.73
CA ASP A 84 -9.02 21.86 -0.36
C ASP A 84 -7.69 21.16 -0.65
N TRP A 85 -6.59 21.93 -0.60
CA TRP A 85 -5.26 21.39 -0.81
C TRP A 85 -4.83 20.45 0.32
N ASP A 86 -5.03 20.84 1.59
CA ASP A 86 -4.76 19.97 2.74
C ASP A 86 -5.59 18.69 2.69
N ARG A 87 -6.90 18.79 2.40
CA ARG A 87 -7.78 17.62 2.22
C ARG A 87 -7.26 16.70 1.12
N LYS A 88 -6.90 17.26 -0.04
CA LYS A 88 -6.38 16.49 -1.18
C LYS A 88 -5.09 15.76 -0.82
N LEU A 89 -4.11 16.44 -0.22
CA LEU A 89 -2.83 15.83 0.15
C LEU A 89 -3.00 14.71 1.18
N ARG A 90 -3.87 14.90 2.18
CA ARG A 90 -4.19 13.86 3.17
C ARG A 90 -4.84 12.64 2.53
N LEU A 91 -5.82 12.86 1.65
CA LEU A 91 -6.46 11.77 0.91
C LEU A 91 -5.43 11.00 0.07
N VAL A 92 -4.51 11.70 -0.60
CA VAL A 92 -3.44 11.08 -1.37
C VAL A 92 -2.53 10.22 -0.49
N GLN A 93 -2.11 10.75 0.68
CA GLN A 93 -1.30 10.02 1.66
C GLN A 93 -2.01 8.74 2.15
N GLU A 94 -3.29 8.84 2.51
CA GLU A 94 -4.09 7.70 2.97
C GLU A 94 -4.24 6.64 1.86
N VAL A 95 -4.55 7.04 0.63
CA VAL A 95 -4.67 6.12 -0.51
C VAL A 95 -3.36 5.40 -0.78
N ILE A 96 -2.23 6.11 -0.78
CA ILE A 96 -0.91 5.50 -0.98
C ILE A 96 -0.60 4.50 0.14
N SER A 97 -0.86 4.86 1.40
CA SER A 97 -0.63 3.98 2.54
C SER A 97 -1.46 2.69 2.46
N GLU A 98 -2.76 2.81 2.21
CA GLU A 98 -3.67 1.66 2.07
C GLU A 98 -3.31 0.80 0.86
N TRP A 99 -2.95 1.42 -0.26
CA TRP A 99 -2.51 0.70 -1.46
C TRP A 99 -1.22 -0.07 -1.20
N LEU A 100 -0.18 0.55 -0.62
CA LEU A 100 1.07 -0.14 -0.29
C LEU A 100 0.87 -1.24 0.76
N GLY A 101 -0.04 -1.06 1.71
CA GLY A 101 -0.49 -2.10 2.63
C GLY A 101 -1.09 -3.30 1.90
N CYS A 102 -2.00 -3.02 0.95
CA CYS A 102 -2.64 -4.04 0.13
C CYS A 102 -1.62 -4.76 -0.75
N GLN A 103 -0.70 -4.02 -1.37
CA GLN A 103 0.38 -4.56 -2.20
C GLN A 103 1.23 -5.56 -1.42
N ARG A 104 1.68 -5.20 -0.22
CA ARG A 104 2.50 -6.07 0.62
C ARG A 104 1.77 -7.37 0.98
N ASN A 105 0.52 -7.26 1.41
CA ASN A 105 -0.30 -8.42 1.75
C ASN A 105 -0.61 -9.30 0.52
N TRP A 106 -0.90 -8.66 -0.62
CA TRP A 106 -1.15 -9.33 -1.88
C TRP A 106 0.10 -10.07 -2.37
N MET A 107 1.29 -9.46 -2.34
CA MET A 107 2.55 -10.09 -2.75
C MET A 107 2.91 -11.32 -1.90
N TYR A 108 2.55 -11.32 -0.62
CA TYR A 108 2.71 -12.48 0.26
C TYR A 108 1.72 -13.60 -0.11
N LEU A 109 0.45 -13.25 -0.30
CA LEU A 109 -0.63 -14.22 -0.55
C LEU A 109 -0.65 -14.76 -1.99
N GLN A 110 -0.18 -13.99 -2.97
CA GLN A 110 -0.21 -14.34 -4.39
C GLN A 110 0.43 -15.71 -4.67
N PRO A 111 1.70 -15.97 -4.32
CA PRO A 111 2.30 -17.28 -4.59
C PRO A 111 1.63 -18.44 -3.83
N ILE A 112 0.99 -18.14 -2.70
CA ILE A 112 0.31 -19.14 -1.86
C ILE A 112 -0.99 -19.60 -2.53
N PHE A 113 -1.80 -18.64 -2.97
CA PHE A 113 -3.07 -18.89 -3.66
C PHE A 113 -2.92 -19.10 -5.18
N ASP A 114 -1.69 -19.14 -5.70
CA ASP A 114 -1.39 -19.69 -7.03
C ASP A 114 -1.38 -21.23 -7.02
N SER A 115 -1.19 -21.84 -5.84
CA SER A 115 -1.24 -23.30 -5.68
C SER A 115 -2.69 -23.82 -5.70
N ASP A 116 -2.97 -24.71 -6.65
CA ASP A 116 -4.25 -25.45 -6.71
C ASP A 116 -4.53 -26.24 -5.43
N ASP A 117 -3.49 -26.79 -4.80
CA ASP A 117 -3.65 -27.61 -3.60
C ASP A 117 -4.10 -26.74 -2.41
N ILE A 118 -3.53 -25.54 -2.24
CA ILE A 118 -3.98 -24.59 -1.21
C ILE A 118 -5.39 -24.10 -1.49
N ASN A 119 -5.72 -23.76 -2.75
CA ASN A 119 -7.08 -23.35 -3.11
C ASN A 119 -8.14 -24.42 -2.82
N ARG A 120 -7.80 -25.70 -2.98
CA ARG A 120 -8.70 -26.82 -2.65
C ARG A 120 -8.92 -26.94 -1.14
N GLN A 121 -7.90 -26.64 -0.34
CA GLN A 121 -7.97 -26.72 1.13
C GLN A 121 -8.67 -25.49 1.73
N LEU A 122 -8.48 -24.31 1.12
CA LEU A 122 -8.99 -23.02 1.57
C LEU A 122 -9.80 -22.32 0.45
N PRO A 123 -10.93 -22.90 0.01
CA PRO A 123 -11.67 -22.39 -1.15
C PRO A 123 -12.35 -21.03 -0.88
N ALA A 124 -12.76 -20.78 0.36
CA ALA A 124 -13.38 -19.51 0.75
C ALA A 124 -12.36 -18.37 0.70
N GLU A 125 -11.16 -18.61 1.22
CA GLU A 125 -10.03 -17.68 1.23
C GLU A 125 -9.51 -17.45 -0.19
N GLY A 126 -9.39 -18.51 -1.00
CA GLY A 126 -9.00 -18.40 -2.41
C GLY A 126 -9.97 -17.52 -3.21
N LYS A 127 -11.29 -17.63 -2.95
CA LYS A 127 -12.30 -16.76 -3.57
C LYS A 127 -12.17 -15.30 -3.12
N ARG A 128 -11.88 -15.05 -1.83
CA ARG A 128 -11.65 -13.70 -1.30
C ARG A 128 -10.40 -13.08 -1.91
N PHE A 129 -9.28 -13.81 -1.91
CA PHE A 129 -8.04 -13.37 -2.55
C PHE A 129 -8.25 -13.06 -4.03
N SER A 130 -8.91 -13.96 -4.78
CA SER A 130 -9.20 -13.75 -6.21
C SER A 130 -10.05 -12.49 -6.47
N SER A 131 -10.96 -12.15 -5.56
CA SER A 131 -11.77 -10.94 -5.67
C SER A 131 -10.92 -9.68 -5.52
N VAL A 132 -9.97 -9.68 -4.58
CA VAL A 132 -9.00 -8.60 -4.39
C VAL A 132 -8.01 -8.55 -5.55
N ASP A 133 -7.51 -9.69 -6.04
CA ASP A 133 -6.60 -9.77 -7.20
C ASP A 133 -7.22 -9.17 -8.48
N ARG A 134 -8.52 -9.41 -8.71
CA ARG A 134 -9.22 -8.80 -9.85
C ARG A 134 -9.31 -7.27 -9.72
N LEU A 135 -9.59 -6.77 -8.52
CA LEU A 135 -9.60 -5.33 -8.26
C LEU A 135 -8.20 -4.74 -8.44
N TRP A 136 -7.18 -5.40 -7.89
CA TRP A 136 -5.77 -5.05 -8.01
C TRP A 136 -5.35 -4.85 -9.47
N ARG A 137 -5.59 -5.86 -10.32
CA ARG A 137 -5.29 -5.81 -11.76
C ARG A 137 -6.02 -4.68 -12.47
N LYS A 138 -7.32 -4.52 -12.20
CA LYS A 138 -8.13 -3.44 -12.80
C LYS A 138 -7.62 -2.05 -12.40
N THR A 139 -7.20 -1.87 -11.15
CA THR A 139 -6.67 -0.59 -10.68
C THR A 139 -5.31 -0.29 -11.29
N LEU A 140 -4.45 -1.31 -11.46
CA LEU A 140 -3.17 -1.14 -12.17
C LEU A 140 -3.36 -0.80 -13.65
N GLU A 141 -4.34 -1.38 -14.34
CA GLU A 141 -4.67 -0.97 -15.71
C GLU A 141 -5.12 0.50 -15.80
N ARG A 142 -5.82 0.99 -14.77
CA ARG A 142 -6.21 2.41 -14.68
C ARG A 142 -4.98 3.30 -14.48
N VAL A 143 -4.10 2.95 -13.54
CA VAL A 143 -2.94 3.79 -13.22
C VAL A 143 -1.91 3.81 -14.36
N GLN A 144 -1.77 2.71 -15.11
CA GLN A 144 -0.94 2.70 -16.33
C GLN A 144 -1.44 3.68 -17.41
N LYS A 145 -2.75 3.94 -17.48
CA LYS A 145 -3.35 4.89 -18.44
C LYS A 145 -3.28 6.33 -17.96
N ALA A 146 -3.35 6.54 -16.65
CA ALA A 146 -3.32 7.85 -16.01
C ALA A 146 -2.47 7.75 -14.73
N PRO A 147 -1.13 7.91 -14.83
CA PRO A 147 -0.22 7.64 -13.73
C PRO A 147 -0.02 8.83 -12.77
N ASP A 148 -0.66 9.97 -13.01
CA ASP A 148 -0.54 11.17 -12.17
C ASP A 148 -0.96 10.88 -10.72
N VAL A 149 -0.03 11.09 -9.78
CA VAL A 149 -0.23 10.68 -8.38
C VAL A 149 -1.37 11.44 -7.72
N LEU A 150 -1.41 12.76 -7.86
CA LEU A 150 -2.44 13.58 -7.24
C LEU A 150 -3.83 13.29 -7.81
N ALA A 151 -3.95 13.25 -9.15
CA ALA A 151 -5.23 13.05 -9.81
C ALA A 151 -5.78 11.63 -9.60
N PHE A 152 -4.89 10.63 -9.56
CA PHE A 152 -5.33 9.25 -9.35
C PHE A 152 -5.79 8.99 -7.92
N CYS A 153 -5.13 9.59 -6.93
CA CYS A 153 -5.42 9.37 -5.52
C CYS A 153 -6.48 10.31 -4.93
N ASP A 154 -6.90 11.38 -5.62
CA ASP A 154 -8.06 12.21 -5.24
C ASP A 154 -9.40 11.50 -5.53
N ASP A 155 -9.53 10.24 -5.08
CA ASP A 155 -10.70 9.38 -5.24
C ASP A 155 -11.01 8.69 -3.90
N ALA A 156 -11.99 9.22 -3.16
CA ALA A 156 -12.39 8.65 -1.87
C ALA A 156 -12.96 7.22 -2.00
N ALA A 157 -13.55 6.87 -3.15
CA ALA A 157 -14.03 5.51 -3.38
C ALA A 157 -12.88 4.54 -3.62
N LEU A 158 -11.74 5.01 -4.15
CA LEU A 158 -10.51 4.22 -4.24
C LEU A 158 -9.95 3.92 -2.85
N LEU A 159 -9.95 4.91 -1.93
CA LEU A 159 -9.54 4.70 -0.54
C LEU A 159 -10.39 3.62 0.13
N GLU A 160 -11.72 3.71 0.03
CA GLU A 160 -12.64 2.73 0.62
C GLU A 160 -12.41 1.32 0.03
N GLN A 161 -12.17 1.24 -1.29
CA GLN A 161 -11.85 -0.01 -1.97
C GLN A 161 -10.57 -0.66 -1.43
N TRP A 162 -9.50 0.13 -1.22
CA TRP A 162 -8.25 -0.40 -0.67
C TRP A 162 -8.38 -0.80 0.79
N SER A 163 -9.03 0.01 1.62
CA SER A 163 -9.29 -0.33 3.02
C SER A 163 -10.10 -1.62 3.15
N LYS A 164 -11.15 -1.78 2.34
CA LYS A 164 -11.93 -3.04 2.30
C LYS A 164 -11.09 -4.22 1.82
N SER A 165 -10.22 -4.01 0.84
CA SER A 165 -9.32 -5.05 0.34
C SER A 165 -8.31 -5.49 1.40
N ASN A 166 -7.73 -4.54 2.14
CA ASN A 166 -6.84 -4.84 3.27
C ASN A 166 -7.54 -5.69 4.33
N ASN A 167 -8.74 -5.31 4.74
CA ASN A 167 -9.55 -6.09 5.69
C ASN A 167 -9.81 -7.52 5.20
N GLU A 168 -10.08 -7.72 3.90
CA GLU A 168 -10.27 -9.05 3.34
C GLU A 168 -8.96 -9.86 3.29
N LEU A 169 -7.84 -9.23 2.94
CA LEU A 169 -6.53 -9.91 2.94
C LEU A 169 -6.07 -10.27 4.36
N GLU A 170 -6.33 -9.43 5.36
CA GLU A 170 -6.05 -9.73 6.77
C GLU A 170 -6.84 -10.94 7.27
N ARG A 171 -8.13 -11.02 6.89
CA ARG A 171 -8.97 -12.21 7.18
C ARG A 171 -8.40 -13.46 6.52
N VAL A 172 -7.95 -13.34 5.27
CA VAL A 172 -7.31 -14.45 4.55
C VAL A 172 -6.02 -14.88 5.26
N GLN A 173 -5.16 -13.95 5.66
CA GLN A 173 -3.92 -14.25 6.39
C GLN A 173 -4.20 -14.93 7.74
N LYS A 174 -5.18 -14.43 8.49
CA LYS A 174 -5.58 -15.03 9.77
C LYS A 174 -6.06 -16.47 9.58
N ASN A 175 -6.99 -16.70 8.66
CA ASN A 175 -7.54 -18.04 8.41
C ASN A 175 -6.45 -18.99 7.87
N LEU A 176 -5.53 -18.50 7.06
CA LEU A 176 -4.37 -19.26 6.61
C LEU A 176 -3.47 -19.65 7.80
N ALA A 177 -3.20 -18.72 8.73
CA ALA A 177 -2.41 -19.02 9.93
C ALA A 177 -3.10 -20.08 10.81
N ASP A 178 -4.41 -19.96 11.03
CA ASP A 178 -5.20 -20.95 11.76
C ASP A 178 -5.13 -22.33 11.08
N TYR A 179 -5.23 -22.36 9.75
CA TYR A 179 -5.06 -23.59 8.97
C TYR A 179 -3.68 -24.21 9.15
N LEU A 180 -2.61 -23.42 9.07
CA LEU A 180 -1.25 -23.92 9.31
C LEU A 180 -1.08 -24.49 10.72
N GLU A 181 -1.70 -23.86 11.72
CA GLU A 181 -1.67 -24.35 13.10
C GLU A 181 -2.39 -25.69 13.25
N THR A 182 -3.52 -25.91 12.56
CA THR A 182 -4.16 -27.24 12.56
C THR A 182 -3.24 -28.32 11.98
N LYS A 183 -2.42 -27.98 10.98
CA LYS A 183 -1.42 -28.91 10.42
C LYS A 183 -0.27 -29.15 11.38
N ARG A 184 0.18 -28.14 12.12
CA ARG A 184 1.19 -28.31 13.18
C ARG A 184 0.69 -29.18 14.33
N ALA A 185 -0.55 -28.99 14.75
CA ALA A 185 -1.17 -29.83 15.79
C ALA A 185 -1.29 -31.30 15.34
N ALA A 186 -1.61 -31.54 14.06
CA ALA A 186 -1.67 -32.88 13.49
C ALA A 186 -0.28 -33.56 13.38
N PHE A 187 0.79 -32.78 13.18
CA PHE A 187 2.15 -33.28 13.09
C PHE A 187 3.15 -32.35 13.76
N ALA A 188 3.48 -32.65 15.02
CA ALA A 188 4.28 -31.80 15.89
C ALA A 188 5.67 -31.42 15.35
N ARG A 189 6.21 -32.14 14.35
CA ARG A 189 7.49 -31.76 13.72
C ARG A 189 7.38 -30.52 12.82
N PHE A 190 6.18 -30.11 12.43
CA PHE A 190 5.97 -28.85 11.70
C PHE A 190 6.12 -27.61 12.58
N TYR A 191 6.19 -27.73 13.91
CA TYR A 191 6.56 -26.61 14.78
C TYR A 191 8.02 -26.14 14.57
N PHE A 192 8.88 -27.00 14.00
CA PHE A 192 10.27 -26.63 13.67
C PHE A 192 10.38 -25.90 12.31
N LEU A 193 9.27 -25.72 11.60
CA LEU A 193 9.22 -25.03 10.31
C LEU A 193 8.59 -23.65 10.44
N SER A 194 9.16 -22.68 9.74
CA SER A 194 8.52 -21.38 9.53
C SER A 194 7.22 -21.52 8.71
N ASN A 195 6.37 -20.49 8.74
CA ASN A 195 5.13 -20.50 7.95
C ASN A 195 5.42 -20.69 6.45
N ASP A 196 6.41 -19.98 5.90
CA ASP A 196 6.77 -20.06 4.49
C ASP A 196 7.25 -21.46 4.09
N GLU A 197 8.05 -22.11 4.94
CA GLU A 197 8.51 -23.48 4.71
C GLU A 197 7.35 -24.47 4.77
N LEU A 198 6.44 -24.31 5.74
CA LEU A 198 5.27 -25.16 5.86
C LEU A 198 4.33 -24.99 4.66
N ILE A 199 4.12 -23.76 4.21
CA ILE A 199 3.34 -23.47 3.00
C ILE A 199 4.02 -24.07 1.76
N SER A 200 5.35 -23.99 1.64
CA SER A 200 6.09 -24.61 0.53
C SER A 200 5.84 -26.12 0.45
N ILE A 201 5.81 -26.81 1.60
CA ILE A 201 5.48 -28.24 1.68
C ILE A 201 4.01 -28.50 1.30
N LEU A 202 3.08 -27.69 1.80
CA LEU A 202 1.64 -27.86 1.59
C LEU A 202 1.18 -27.45 0.17
N SER A 203 1.96 -26.61 -0.51
CA SER A 203 1.66 -26.17 -1.88
C SER A 203 2.12 -27.17 -2.95
N GLN A 204 2.98 -28.13 -2.59
CA GLN A 204 3.55 -29.15 -3.48
C GLN A 204 3.23 -30.57 -2.98
N THR A 205 1.98 -30.82 -2.55
CA THR A 205 1.61 -32.11 -1.94
C THR A 205 1.77 -33.31 -2.88
N LYS A 206 1.88 -33.06 -4.19
CA LYS A 206 2.03 -34.09 -5.22
C LYS A 206 3.49 -34.48 -5.48
N ASP A 207 4.48 -33.65 -5.11
CA ASP A 207 5.89 -33.98 -5.25
C ASP A 207 6.50 -34.31 -3.87
N PRO A 208 6.68 -35.60 -3.54
CA PRO A 208 7.26 -36.00 -2.26
C PRO A 208 8.71 -35.53 -2.08
N ASN A 209 9.42 -35.14 -3.15
CA ASN A 209 10.77 -34.60 -3.04
C ASN A 209 10.80 -33.16 -2.52
N ALA A 210 9.70 -32.42 -2.63
CA ALA A 210 9.58 -31.05 -2.13
C ALA A 210 9.80 -30.95 -0.61
N VAL A 211 9.59 -32.05 0.11
CA VAL A 211 9.77 -32.12 1.58
C VAL A 211 11.24 -32.28 1.98
N GLN A 212 12.09 -32.85 1.10
CA GLN A 212 13.51 -33.16 1.39
C GLN A 212 14.31 -32.03 2.04
N PRO A 213 14.29 -30.77 1.52
CA PRO A 213 15.06 -29.68 2.12
C PRO A 213 14.61 -29.33 3.54
N HIS A 214 13.36 -29.62 3.89
CA HIS A 214 12.77 -29.29 5.19
C HIS A 214 12.93 -30.43 6.22
N LEU A 215 13.22 -31.65 5.79
CA LEU A 215 13.34 -32.83 6.67
C LEU A 215 14.42 -32.68 7.73
N ARG A 216 15.56 -32.07 7.40
CA ARG A 216 16.66 -31.86 8.37
C ARG A 216 16.25 -31.01 9.57
N LYS A 217 15.27 -30.11 9.39
CA LYS A 217 14.73 -29.27 10.48
C LYS A 217 13.66 -30.01 11.28
N CYS A 218 12.85 -30.83 10.61
CA CYS A 218 11.82 -31.65 11.28
C CYS A 218 12.41 -32.83 12.06
N PHE A 219 13.57 -33.35 11.65
CA PHE A 219 14.17 -34.56 12.20
C PHE A 219 15.68 -34.41 12.41
N GLU A 220 16.10 -34.41 13.68
CA GLU A 220 17.48 -34.18 14.11
C GLU A 220 18.49 -35.23 13.59
N ALA A 221 18.03 -36.43 13.24
CA ALA A 221 18.87 -37.55 12.78
C ALA A 221 18.54 -38.05 11.35
N VAL A 222 17.71 -37.34 10.59
CA VAL A 222 17.34 -37.74 9.21
C VAL A 222 17.82 -36.69 8.22
N HIS A 223 18.80 -37.08 7.40
CA HIS A 223 19.43 -36.17 6.44
C HIS A 223 18.71 -36.11 5.09
N ALA A 224 18.20 -37.26 4.62
CA ALA A 224 17.45 -37.43 3.39
C ALA A 224 16.70 -38.77 3.44
N ILE A 225 15.60 -38.88 2.71
CA ILE A 225 14.83 -40.13 2.59
C ILE A 225 14.84 -40.54 1.11
N THR A 226 15.10 -41.80 0.78
CA THR A 226 14.98 -42.26 -0.62
C THR A 226 13.52 -42.60 -0.91
N MET A 227 12.86 -41.80 -1.75
CA MET A 227 11.51 -42.09 -2.25
C MET A 227 11.61 -43.17 -3.35
N LYS A 228 10.79 -44.21 -3.27
CA LYS A 228 10.67 -45.27 -4.29
C LYS A 228 9.57 -44.96 -5.28
#